data_AF-A0A812YMW4-F1
#
_entry.id   AF-A0A812YMW4-F1
#
_cell.length_a   1.000
_cell.length_b   1.000
_cell.length_c   1.000
_cell.angle_alpha   90.00
_cell.angle_beta   90.00
_cell.angle_gamma   90.00
#
_symmetry.space_group_name_H-M   'P 1'
#
loop_
_entity.id
_entity.type
_entity.pdbx_description
1 polymer ?
#
loop_
_entity_poly.entity_id
_entity_poly.type
_entity_poly.pdbx_seq_one_letter_code
_entity_poly.pdbx_strand_id
1 'polypeptide(L)'
;MHPSHQDANQAWPALVAGALKADFHNIAWSGAGVVWNAPGCSAEVPFKDLYLRVLGTKAEPTINKSGDWCPEATVVYLGGNDWWSLSSRGDDALIDGLREFLTRLRVYRGPEVPICILLPSPTSVCACIGSLPDQASFADDMSRCWRAAAQLVSDEKIFLDVIEPDPPCSLSNPGDWGQMGHWSVEGNRKWAAAVVPVLKARLASTTF
;
A
#
# COMPACT_ATOMS: atom_id res chain seq x y z
N MET A 1 -14.21 13.24 -0.28
CA MET A 1 -13.24 13.77 -1.26
C MET A 1 -14.01 14.03 -2.56
N HIS A 2 -13.81 15.19 -3.22
CA HIS A 2 -14.55 15.51 -4.45
C HIS A 2 -13.86 14.85 -5.66
N PRO A 3 -14.58 14.26 -6.63
CA PRO A 3 -13.97 13.58 -7.78
C PRO A 3 -12.97 14.45 -8.56
N SER A 4 -13.19 15.76 -8.62
CA SER A 4 -12.28 16.70 -9.30
C SER A 4 -10.91 16.86 -8.64
N HIS A 5 -10.70 16.30 -7.45
CA HIS A 5 -9.41 16.34 -6.74
C HIS A 5 -8.69 14.98 -6.75
N GLN A 6 -9.19 14.03 -7.54
CA GLN A 6 -8.58 12.71 -7.71
C GLN A 6 -8.15 12.54 -9.15
N ASP A 7 -6.90 12.15 -9.36
CA ASP A 7 -6.37 11.81 -10.68
C ASP A 7 -5.52 10.55 -10.56
N ALA A 8 -6.07 9.41 -10.98
CA ALA A 8 -5.37 8.13 -10.94
C ALA A 8 -4.16 8.10 -11.90
N ASN A 9 -4.14 8.93 -12.95
CA ASN A 9 -3.03 8.97 -13.90
C ASN A 9 -1.81 9.74 -13.36
N GLN A 10 -2.02 10.62 -12.38
CA GLN A 10 -0.95 11.34 -11.68
C GLN A 10 -0.58 10.70 -10.34
N ALA A 11 -1.25 9.61 -9.95
CA ALA A 11 -0.92 8.85 -8.76
C ALA A 11 0.33 7.99 -8.98
N TRP A 12 1.08 7.75 -7.90
CA TRP A 12 2.34 7.01 -7.98
C TRP A 12 2.25 5.63 -8.66
N PRO A 13 1.16 4.83 -8.55
CA PRO A 13 1.11 3.54 -9.24
C PRO A 13 1.15 3.69 -10.76
N ALA A 14 0.46 4.69 -11.31
CA ALA A 14 0.45 4.97 -12.75
C ALA A 14 1.82 5.49 -13.23
N LEU A 15 2.48 6.33 -12.41
CA LEU A 15 3.83 6.83 -12.70
C LEU A 15 4.87 5.70 -12.71
N VAL A 16 4.80 4.79 -11.72
CA VAL A 16 5.65 3.59 -11.65
C VAL A 16 5.41 2.69 -12.86
N ALA A 17 4.15 2.38 -13.17
CA ALA A 17 3.79 1.54 -14.32
C ALA A 17 4.31 2.14 -15.63
N GLY A 18 4.13 3.45 -15.83
CA GLY A 18 4.68 4.16 -17.00
C GLY A 18 6.20 4.09 -17.10
N ALA A 19 6.91 4.26 -15.98
CA ALA A 19 8.38 4.15 -15.93
C ALA A 19 8.90 2.72 -16.19
N LEU A 20 8.10 1.71 -15.83
CA LEU A 20 8.37 0.29 -16.10
C LEU A 20 7.84 -0.19 -17.46
N LYS A 21 7.09 0.66 -18.18
CA LYS A 21 6.35 0.28 -19.41
C LYS A 21 5.44 -0.93 -19.20
N ALA A 22 4.81 -1.01 -18.04
CA ALA A 22 3.94 -2.11 -17.65
C ALA A 22 2.47 -1.69 -17.69
N ASP A 23 1.59 -2.64 -18.01
CA ASP A 23 0.18 -2.52 -17.67
C ASP A 23 0.01 -2.66 -16.15
N PHE A 24 -1.05 -2.05 -15.60
CA PHE A 24 -1.31 -2.11 -14.16
C PHE A 24 -2.79 -2.10 -13.82
N HIS A 25 -3.12 -2.76 -12.70
CA HIS A 25 -4.43 -2.69 -12.04
C HIS A 25 -4.27 -2.00 -10.68
N ASN A 26 -4.82 -0.80 -10.55
CA ASN A 26 -4.87 -0.10 -9.27
C ASN A 26 -6.14 -0.46 -8.50
N ILE A 27 -5.98 -1.27 -7.45
CA ILE A 27 -7.06 -1.61 -6.52
C ILE A 27 -6.81 -0.79 -5.26
N ALA A 28 -7.60 0.27 -5.06
CA ALA A 28 -7.45 1.20 -3.95
C ALA A 28 -8.82 1.72 -3.51
N TRP A 29 -8.94 2.02 -2.21
CA TRP A 29 -10.16 2.59 -1.65
C TRP A 29 -9.82 3.56 -0.53
N SER A 30 -10.17 4.85 -0.69
CA SER A 30 -9.89 5.86 0.33
C SER A 30 -10.56 5.52 1.66
N GLY A 31 -9.81 5.61 2.75
CA GLY A 31 -10.28 5.32 4.09
C GLY A 31 -10.35 3.82 4.44
N ALA A 32 -10.03 2.90 3.51
CA ALA A 32 -9.92 1.49 3.81
C ALA A 32 -8.53 1.13 4.36
N GLY A 33 -8.47 0.43 5.49
CA GLY A 33 -7.25 -0.22 5.97
C GLY A 33 -7.30 -1.71 5.71
N VAL A 34 -6.19 -2.44 5.93
CA VAL A 34 -6.16 -3.90 5.74
C VAL A 34 -7.15 -4.59 6.67
N VAL A 35 -7.20 -4.13 7.92
CA VAL A 35 -8.00 -4.69 9.03
C VAL A 35 -8.99 -3.66 9.55
N TRP A 36 -8.57 -2.39 9.68
CA TRP A 36 -9.40 -1.32 10.22
C TRP A 36 -9.46 -0.13 9.28
N ASN A 37 -10.69 0.27 8.95
CA ASN A 37 -10.93 1.49 8.21
C ASN A 37 -10.67 2.72 9.09
N ALA A 38 -10.40 3.85 8.45
CA ALA A 38 -10.15 5.09 9.17
C ALA A 38 -11.35 5.44 10.08
N PRO A 39 -11.12 5.99 11.29
CA PRO A 39 -12.20 6.43 12.15
C PRO A 39 -13.15 7.40 11.41
N GLY A 40 -14.46 7.16 11.48
CA GLY A 40 -15.46 7.98 10.80
C GLY A 40 -15.57 7.78 9.28
N CYS A 41 -14.91 6.77 8.72
CA CYS A 41 -14.99 6.40 7.31
C CYS A 41 -16.31 5.67 6.97
N SER A 42 -16.77 5.83 5.73
CA SER A 42 -17.95 5.14 5.17
C SER A 42 -17.63 3.78 4.53
N ALA A 43 -16.36 3.35 4.49
CA ALA A 43 -16.01 2.03 3.99
C ALA A 43 -16.62 0.98 4.93
N GLU A 44 -17.55 0.19 4.40
CA GLU A 44 -18.33 -0.78 5.18
C GLU A 44 -17.50 -2.00 5.60
N VAL A 45 -16.47 -2.34 4.81
CA VAL A 45 -15.62 -3.50 5.02
C VAL A 45 -14.14 -3.14 4.90
N PRO A 46 -13.24 -3.88 5.56
CA PRO A 46 -11.80 -3.66 5.43
C PRO A 46 -11.29 -4.08 4.05
N PHE A 47 -10.09 -3.61 3.70
CA PHE A 47 -9.48 -3.81 2.40
C PHE A 47 -9.22 -5.28 2.08
N LYS A 48 -8.92 -6.10 3.10
CA LYS A 48 -8.77 -7.55 2.92
C LYS A 48 -10.00 -8.23 2.28
N ASP A 49 -11.18 -7.64 2.45
CA ASP A 49 -12.43 -8.12 1.84
C ASP A 49 -12.80 -7.38 0.56
N LEU A 50 -12.42 -6.10 0.43
CA LEU A 50 -12.58 -5.34 -0.82
C LEU A 50 -11.76 -5.92 -1.97
N TYR A 51 -10.56 -6.41 -1.67
CA TYR A 51 -9.59 -6.86 -2.67
C TYR A 51 -10.13 -7.97 -3.60
N LEU A 52 -11.01 -8.84 -3.09
CA LEU A 52 -11.57 -9.96 -3.84
C LEU A 52 -12.82 -9.59 -4.65
N ARG A 53 -13.35 -8.37 -4.49
CA ARG A 53 -14.57 -7.95 -5.20
C ARG A 53 -14.22 -7.50 -6.63
N VAL A 54 -15.05 -7.88 -7.60
CA VAL A 54 -14.95 -7.30 -8.96
C VAL A 54 -15.28 -5.81 -8.94
N LEU A 55 -16.35 -5.45 -8.23
CA LEU A 55 -16.76 -4.07 -8.02
C LEU A 55 -16.75 -3.84 -6.51
N GLY A 56 -15.93 -2.91 -6.02
CA GLY A 56 -15.78 -2.68 -4.57
C GLY A 56 -17.10 -2.37 -3.85
N THR A 57 -18.08 -1.78 -4.55
CA THR A 57 -19.43 -1.45 -4.04
C THR A 57 -20.39 -2.63 -4.01
N LYS A 58 -20.05 -3.79 -4.59
CA LYS A 58 -20.91 -4.98 -4.59
C LYS A 58 -20.20 -6.14 -3.91
N ALA A 59 -20.90 -6.81 -3.00
CA ALA A 59 -20.37 -7.99 -2.35
C ALA A 59 -20.07 -9.11 -3.34
N GLU A 60 -20.87 -9.24 -4.41
CA GLU A 60 -20.67 -10.23 -5.48
C GLU A 60 -20.73 -9.56 -6.87
N PRO A 61 -20.04 -10.12 -7.88
CA PRO A 61 -19.21 -11.32 -7.81
C PRO A 61 -17.86 -11.09 -7.12
N THR A 62 -17.36 -12.12 -6.44
CA THR A 62 -15.98 -12.21 -5.95
C THR A 62 -15.09 -13.03 -6.90
N ILE A 63 -13.80 -12.70 -6.93
CA ILE A 63 -12.79 -13.44 -7.68
C ILE A 63 -11.83 -14.10 -6.68
N ASN A 64 -11.73 -15.42 -6.75
CA ASN A 64 -10.88 -16.21 -5.85
C ASN A 64 -9.51 -16.59 -6.46
N LYS A 65 -9.27 -16.26 -7.74
CA LYS A 65 -8.00 -16.45 -8.45
C LYS A 65 -7.84 -15.38 -9.52
N SER A 66 -6.63 -14.96 -9.84
CA SER A 66 -6.38 -13.81 -10.72
C SER A 66 -6.95 -13.88 -12.15
N GLY A 67 -7.56 -15.00 -12.56
CA GLY A 67 -8.23 -15.15 -13.85
C GLY A 67 -7.23 -15.03 -14.99
N ASP A 68 -7.57 -14.22 -16.00
CA ASP A 68 -6.70 -13.93 -17.14
C ASP A 68 -5.64 -12.85 -16.83
N TRP A 69 -5.76 -12.16 -15.68
CA TRP A 69 -4.79 -11.16 -15.26
C TRP A 69 -3.70 -11.79 -14.39
N CYS A 70 -2.52 -12.03 -14.96
CA CYS A 70 -1.37 -12.61 -14.28
C CYS A 70 -0.23 -11.60 -14.16
N PRO A 71 -0.20 -10.77 -13.10
CA PRO A 71 0.82 -9.75 -12.96
C PRO A 71 2.18 -10.38 -12.61
N GLU A 72 3.26 -9.81 -13.13
CA GLU A 72 4.64 -10.20 -12.79
C GLU A 72 5.02 -9.81 -11.36
N ALA A 73 4.31 -8.87 -10.74
CA ALA A 73 4.44 -8.53 -9.33
C ALA A 73 3.13 -7.96 -8.77
N THR A 74 2.91 -8.17 -7.48
CA THR A 74 1.86 -7.48 -6.73
C THR A 74 2.49 -6.48 -5.77
N VAL A 75 2.13 -5.21 -5.90
CA VAL A 75 2.66 -4.13 -5.04
C VAL A 75 1.62 -3.77 -3.98
N VAL A 76 2.05 -3.70 -2.72
CA VAL A 76 1.19 -3.38 -1.56
C VAL A 76 1.73 -2.14 -0.86
N TYR A 77 0.89 -1.12 -0.73
CA TYR A 77 1.11 0.03 0.14
C TYR A 77 -0.20 0.31 0.90
N LEU A 78 -0.33 -0.31 2.07
CA LEU A 78 -1.51 -0.27 2.93
C LEU A 78 -1.09 -0.19 4.40
N GLY A 79 -2.00 0.24 5.27
CA GLY A 79 -1.74 0.46 6.70
C GLY A 79 -2.03 1.87 7.20
N GLY A 80 -2.09 2.84 6.26
CA GLY A 80 -2.41 4.24 6.56
C GLY A 80 -3.62 4.42 7.46
N ASN A 81 -4.71 3.70 7.14
CA ASN A 81 -5.97 3.81 7.86
C ASN A 81 -5.99 2.93 9.14
N ASP A 82 -5.28 1.81 9.13
CA ASP A 82 -5.14 0.93 10.30
C ASP A 82 -4.41 1.64 11.45
N TRP A 83 -3.37 2.39 11.12
CA TRP A 83 -2.52 3.09 12.09
C TRP A 83 -3.31 4.02 13.03
N TRP A 84 -4.34 4.69 12.52
CA TRP A 84 -5.21 5.56 13.33
C TRP A 84 -5.95 4.84 14.47
N SER A 85 -6.08 3.51 14.39
CA SER A 85 -6.69 2.69 15.44
C SER A 85 -5.67 1.87 16.24
N LEU A 86 -4.41 1.83 15.80
CA LEU A 86 -3.39 0.91 16.31
C LEU A 86 -3.15 1.06 17.81
N SER A 87 -2.94 2.28 18.27
CA SER A 87 -2.67 2.58 19.69
C SER A 87 -3.77 2.08 20.64
N SER A 88 -5.02 2.05 20.17
CA SER A 88 -6.18 1.62 20.97
C SER A 88 -6.48 0.12 20.87
N ARG A 89 -5.99 -0.55 19.82
CA ARG A 89 -6.36 -1.94 19.48
C ARG A 89 -5.19 -2.93 19.60
N GLY A 90 -3.96 -2.42 19.64
CA GLY A 90 -2.75 -3.20 19.83
C GLY A 90 -2.21 -3.85 18.55
N ASP A 91 -0.91 -4.10 18.56
CA ASP A 91 -0.16 -4.65 17.42
C ASP A 91 -0.63 -6.06 17.03
N ASP A 92 -0.89 -6.93 18.01
CA ASP A 92 -1.21 -8.35 17.75
C ASP A 92 -2.39 -8.53 16.81
N ALA A 93 -3.45 -7.74 17.00
CA ALA A 93 -4.65 -7.80 16.17
C ALA A 93 -4.39 -7.29 14.74
N LEU A 94 -3.54 -6.27 14.58
CA LEU A 94 -3.13 -5.81 13.25
C LEU A 94 -2.25 -6.85 12.57
N ILE A 95 -1.24 -7.38 13.27
CA ILE A 95 -0.29 -8.38 12.76
C ILE A 95 -1.05 -9.62 12.27
N ASP A 96 -2.00 -10.13 13.05
CA ASP A 96 -2.79 -11.30 12.64
C ASP A 96 -3.63 -11.03 11.39
N GLY A 97 -4.25 -9.85 11.30
CA GLY A 97 -5.02 -9.47 10.13
C GLY A 97 -4.17 -9.21 8.88
N LEU A 98 -2.96 -8.64 9.03
CA LEU A 98 -1.99 -8.51 7.94
C LEU A 98 -1.52 -9.89 7.46
N ARG A 99 -1.26 -10.83 8.37
CA ARG A 99 -0.92 -12.22 8.05
C ARG A 99 -2.03 -12.93 7.27
N GLU A 100 -3.29 -12.76 7.70
CA GLU A 100 -4.45 -13.30 7.00
C GLU A 100 -4.54 -12.72 5.58
N PHE A 101 -4.38 -11.40 5.44
CA PHE A 101 -4.39 -10.74 4.14
C PHE A 101 -3.29 -11.25 3.22
N LEU A 102 -2.05 -11.38 3.71
CA LEU A 102 -0.94 -11.92 2.92
C LEU A 102 -1.16 -13.37 2.49
N THR A 103 -1.68 -14.21 3.40
CA THR A 103 -2.05 -15.60 3.08
C THR A 103 -3.09 -15.65 1.96
N ARG A 104 -4.14 -14.84 2.06
CA ARG A 104 -5.21 -14.75 1.03
C ARG A 104 -4.67 -14.20 -0.29
N LEU A 105 -3.82 -13.17 -0.22
CA LEU A 105 -3.20 -12.55 -1.39
C LEU A 105 -2.31 -13.55 -2.14
N ARG A 106 -1.52 -14.34 -1.42
CA ARG A 106 -0.70 -15.42 -1.98
C ARG A 106 -1.56 -16.47 -2.69
N VAL A 107 -2.65 -16.93 -2.06
CA VAL A 107 -3.59 -17.87 -2.70
C VAL A 107 -4.16 -17.28 -3.99
N TYR A 108 -4.56 -16.01 -3.96
CA TYR A 108 -5.16 -15.33 -5.10
C TYR A 108 -4.18 -15.13 -6.28
N ARG A 109 -2.94 -14.72 -5.98
CA ARG A 109 -1.90 -14.41 -6.97
C ARG A 109 -1.11 -15.61 -7.44
N GLY A 110 -1.10 -16.70 -6.67
CA GLY A 110 -0.32 -17.89 -6.95
C GLY A 110 1.10 -17.84 -6.35
N PRO A 111 1.79 -18.99 -6.30
CA PRO A 111 3.07 -19.14 -5.59
C PRO A 111 4.25 -18.43 -6.26
N GLU A 112 4.15 -18.10 -7.55
CA GLU A 112 5.28 -17.54 -8.30
C GLU A 112 5.32 -16.01 -8.31
N VAL A 113 4.18 -15.34 -8.08
CA VAL A 113 4.09 -13.88 -8.21
C VAL A 113 4.72 -13.21 -6.97
N PRO A 114 5.81 -12.43 -7.10
CA PRO A 114 6.35 -11.70 -5.97
C PRO A 114 5.34 -10.70 -5.39
N ILE A 115 5.26 -10.63 -4.06
CA ILE A 115 4.46 -9.65 -3.33
C ILE A 115 5.43 -8.62 -2.73
N CYS A 116 5.46 -7.42 -3.30
CA CYS A 116 6.33 -6.33 -2.91
C CYS A 116 5.57 -5.37 -1.98
N ILE A 117 5.84 -5.45 -0.68
CA ILE A 117 5.28 -4.55 0.33
C ILE A 117 6.20 -3.34 0.45
N LEU A 118 5.66 -2.16 0.13
CA LEU A 118 6.36 -0.90 0.23
C LEU A 118 6.19 -0.37 1.65
N LEU A 119 7.29 -0.29 2.39
CA LEU A 119 7.32 0.27 3.73
C LEU A 119 7.64 1.77 3.65
N PRO A 120 6.87 2.62 4.35
CA PRO A 120 7.22 4.03 4.49
C PRO A 120 8.49 4.20 5.33
N SER A 121 9.28 5.22 5.01
CA SER A 121 10.27 5.82 5.89
C SER A 121 9.68 7.07 6.59
N PRO A 122 10.34 7.61 7.63
CA PRO A 122 9.91 8.86 8.29
C PRO A 122 9.79 10.07 7.34
N THR A 123 10.35 9.99 6.13
CA THR A 123 10.37 11.06 5.13
C THR A 123 9.43 10.80 3.95
N SER A 124 8.55 9.81 4.06
CA SER A 124 7.81 9.29 2.92
C SER A 124 6.40 8.80 3.26
N VAL A 125 5.80 9.33 4.32
CA VAL A 125 4.48 8.87 4.79
C VAL A 125 3.36 9.64 4.09
N CYS A 126 2.32 8.95 3.62
CA CYS A 126 1.04 9.58 3.27
C CYS A 126 -0.11 8.86 3.96
N ALA A 127 -0.55 9.40 5.09
CA ALA A 127 -1.64 8.84 5.89
C ALA A 127 -2.47 9.92 6.60
N CYS A 128 -2.66 11.09 5.96
CA CYS A 128 -3.33 12.27 6.57
C CYS A 128 -2.62 12.80 7.83
N ILE A 129 -1.31 12.58 7.93
CA ILE A 129 -0.50 12.95 9.08
C ILE A 129 -0.14 14.43 9.02
N GLY A 130 -0.22 15.12 10.16
CA GLY A 130 0.05 16.55 10.29
C GLY A 130 1.35 16.91 11.01
N SER A 131 2.13 15.95 11.51
CA SER A 131 3.36 16.22 12.27
C SER A 131 4.52 15.28 11.91
N LEU A 132 5.77 15.78 12.00
CA LEU A 132 6.98 14.97 11.79
C LEU A 132 7.11 13.81 12.79
N PRO A 133 6.81 13.97 14.10
CA PRO A 133 6.81 12.85 15.04
C PRO A 133 5.84 11.73 14.65
N ASP A 134 4.63 12.08 14.18
CA ASP A 134 3.66 11.09 13.74
C ASP A 134 4.12 10.39 12.45
N GLN A 135 4.83 11.08 11.54
CA GLN A 135 5.43 10.43 10.36
C GLN A 135 6.46 9.37 10.79
N ALA A 136 7.31 9.68 11.77
CA ALA A 136 8.29 8.72 12.29
C ALA A 136 7.59 7.54 12.97
N SER A 137 6.61 7.79 13.85
CA SER A 137 5.85 6.74 14.52
C SER A 137 5.14 5.84 13.52
N PHE A 138 4.48 6.41 12.51
CA PHE A 138 3.84 5.65 11.45
C PHE A 138 4.81 4.73 10.72
N ALA A 139 5.99 5.24 10.37
CA ALA A 139 7.01 4.46 9.68
C ALA A 139 7.49 3.27 10.52
N ASP A 140 7.74 3.49 11.81
CA ASP A 140 8.18 2.46 12.74
C ASP A 140 7.07 1.42 12.99
N ASP A 141 5.85 1.87 13.23
CA ASP A 141 4.68 1.04 13.49
C ASP A 141 4.33 0.13 12.33
N MET A 142 4.18 0.72 11.14
CA MET A 142 3.82 -0.07 9.97
C MET A 142 4.97 -1.00 9.56
N SER A 143 6.22 -0.57 9.67
CA SER A 143 7.37 -1.44 9.42
C SER A 143 7.38 -2.65 10.35
N ARG A 144 7.17 -2.45 11.66
CA ARG A 144 7.14 -3.52 12.64
C ARG A 144 6.00 -4.50 12.38
N CYS A 145 4.77 -4.00 12.20
CA CYS A 145 3.60 -4.86 12.00
C CYS A 145 3.68 -5.66 10.69
N TRP A 146 4.08 -5.05 9.58
CA TRP A 146 4.24 -5.76 8.31
C TRP A 146 5.36 -6.80 8.36
N ARG A 147 6.50 -6.49 8.99
CA ARG A 147 7.61 -7.45 9.15
C ARG A 147 7.20 -8.64 9.99
N ALA A 148 6.52 -8.42 11.12
CA ALA A 148 6.01 -9.50 11.96
C ALA A 148 5.01 -10.38 11.20
N ALA A 149 4.06 -9.77 10.47
CA ALA A 149 3.09 -10.50 9.66
C ALA A 149 3.74 -11.35 8.55
N ALA A 150 4.69 -10.78 7.81
CA ALA A 150 5.41 -11.49 6.75
C ALA A 150 6.24 -12.66 7.30
N GLN A 151 6.87 -12.48 8.47
CA GLN A 151 7.60 -13.55 9.16
C GLN A 151 6.68 -14.73 9.52
N LEU A 152 5.45 -14.46 9.95
CA LEU A 152 4.46 -15.50 10.27
C LEU A 152 3.97 -16.26 9.03
N VAL A 153 3.96 -15.63 7.85
CA VAL A 153 3.62 -16.28 6.58
C VAL A 153 4.80 -17.13 6.07
N SER A 154 6.04 -16.70 6.35
CA SER A 154 7.27 -17.42 6.02
C SER A 154 7.41 -17.75 4.52
N ASP A 155 7.09 -16.77 3.66
CA ASP A 155 7.14 -16.89 2.21
C ASP A 155 8.27 -16.03 1.63
N GLU A 156 9.23 -16.67 0.98
CA GLU A 156 10.45 -16.04 0.43
C GLU A 156 10.19 -15.08 -0.73
N LYS A 157 9.00 -15.15 -1.35
CA LYS A 157 8.57 -14.25 -2.43
C LYS A 157 7.73 -13.08 -1.91
N ILE A 158 7.70 -12.87 -0.59
CA ILE A 158 7.20 -11.64 0.02
C ILE A 158 8.40 -10.75 0.35
N PHE A 159 8.49 -9.60 -0.33
CA PHE A 159 9.55 -8.62 -0.16
C PHE A 159 9.03 -7.42 0.61
N LEU A 160 9.84 -6.91 1.54
CA LEU A 160 9.55 -5.71 2.31
C LEU A 160 10.67 -4.71 2.10
N ASP A 161 10.38 -3.61 1.43
CA ASP A 161 11.36 -2.60 1.05
C ASP A 161 10.96 -1.25 1.63
N VAL A 162 11.87 -0.64 2.40
CA VAL A 162 11.70 0.74 2.89
C VAL A 162 11.96 1.68 1.73
N ILE A 163 11.01 2.59 1.49
CA ILE A 163 11.07 3.54 0.39
C ILE A 163 11.52 4.89 0.94
N GLU A 164 12.64 5.36 0.40
CA GLU A 164 13.27 6.63 0.77
C GLU A 164 13.34 7.54 -0.46
N PRO A 165 12.38 8.46 -0.63
CA PRO A 165 12.44 9.46 -1.68
C PRO A 165 13.59 10.44 -1.47
N ASP A 166 14.30 10.75 -2.56
CA ASP A 166 15.29 11.82 -2.64
C ASP A 166 14.93 12.75 -3.81
N PRO A 167 14.49 14.00 -3.56
CA PRO A 167 14.28 14.60 -2.23
C PRO A 167 13.09 13.98 -1.47
N PRO A 168 13.04 14.12 -0.13
CA PRO A 168 12.00 13.53 0.70
C PRO A 168 10.59 14.09 0.41
N CYS A 169 9.57 13.29 0.71
CA CYS A 169 8.16 13.72 0.80
C CYS A 169 7.87 14.18 2.24
N SER A 170 8.43 15.33 2.60
CA SER A 170 8.43 15.82 3.99
C SER A 170 7.30 16.81 4.25
N LEU A 171 6.72 16.78 5.46
CA LEU A 171 5.80 17.82 5.93
C LEU A 171 6.44 19.22 5.98
N SER A 172 7.77 19.31 5.94
CA SER A 172 8.48 20.57 5.83
C SER A 172 8.37 21.24 4.45
N ASN A 173 7.90 20.52 3.42
CA ASN A 173 7.73 21.05 2.08
C ASN A 173 6.23 21.04 1.67
N PRO A 174 5.54 22.18 1.71
CA PRO A 174 4.12 22.27 1.37
C PRO A 174 3.78 21.76 -0.04
N GLY A 175 4.73 21.81 -0.99
CA GLY A 175 4.52 21.34 -2.35
C GLY A 175 4.26 19.84 -2.47
N ASP A 176 4.64 19.05 -1.46
CA ASP A 176 4.45 17.60 -1.45
C ASP A 176 3.02 17.18 -1.05
N TRP A 177 2.20 18.13 -0.62
CA TRP A 177 0.89 17.86 0.01
C TRP A 177 -0.27 18.48 -0.77
N GLY A 178 -1.28 17.66 -0.98
CA GLY A 178 -2.58 18.04 -1.51
C GLY A 178 -3.62 18.14 -0.40
N GLN A 179 -4.87 17.86 -0.77
CA GLN A 179 -5.99 17.95 0.16
C GLN A 179 -5.90 16.93 1.30
N MET A 180 -6.28 17.32 2.52
CA MET A 180 -6.39 16.42 3.70
C MET A 180 -5.10 15.64 4.00
N GLY A 181 -3.92 16.27 3.85
CA GLY A 181 -2.64 15.61 4.14
C GLY A 181 -2.34 14.38 3.27
N HIS A 182 -2.94 14.32 2.07
CA HIS A 182 -2.56 13.36 1.03
C HIS A 182 -1.41 13.95 0.21
N TRP A 183 -0.66 13.10 -0.51
CA TRP A 183 0.32 13.60 -1.46
C TRP A 183 -0.31 14.45 -2.57
N SER A 184 0.38 15.52 -2.93
CA SER A 184 0.16 16.23 -4.20
C SER A 184 0.66 15.38 -5.37
N VAL A 185 0.55 15.92 -6.60
CA VAL A 185 1.21 15.34 -7.77
C VAL A 185 2.72 15.22 -7.57
N GLU A 186 3.34 16.20 -6.91
CA GLU A 186 4.78 16.21 -6.66
C GLU A 186 5.19 15.14 -5.63
N GLY A 187 4.42 15.01 -4.54
CA GLY A 187 4.64 13.92 -3.57
C GLY A 187 4.52 12.54 -4.21
N ASN A 188 3.55 12.34 -5.11
CA ASN A 188 3.41 11.10 -5.88
C ASN A 188 4.61 10.85 -6.82
N ARG A 189 5.17 11.90 -7.45
CA ARG A 189 6.33 11.77 -8.33
C ARG A 189 7.59 11.35 -7.57
N LYS A 190 7.87 11.99 -6.44
CA LYS A 190 9.00 11.65 -5.58
C LYS A 190 8.91 10.21 -5.06
N TRP A 191 7.73 9.81 -4.58
CA TRP A 191 7.48 8.44 -4.15
C TRP A 191 7.68 7.44 -5.30
N ALA A 192 7.08 7.71 -6.47
CA ALA A 192 7.25 6.85 -7.64
C ALA A 192 8.73 6.71 -8.06
N ALA A 193 9.50 7.80 -8.06
CA ALA A 193 10.91 7.79 -8.40
C ALA A 193 11.73 6.87 -7.48
N ALA A 194 11.38 6.79 -6.20
CA ALA A 194 12.01 5.89 -5.24
C ALA A 194 11.56 4.43 -5.38
N VAL A 195 10.31 4.19 -5.74
CA VAL A 195 9.75 2.83 -5.91
C VAL A 195 10.29 2.14 -7.16
N VAL A 196 10.47 2.87 -8.27
CA VAL A 196 10.92 2.29 -9.56
C VAL A 196 12.21 1.46 -9.44
N PRO A 197 13.33 1.97 -8.88
CA PRO A 197 14.56 1.18 -8.78
C PRO A 197 14.40 -0.05 -7.87
N VAL A 198 13.61 0.06 -6.79
CA VAL A 198 13.32 -1.06 -5.89
C VAL A 198 12.59 -2.18 -6.63
N LEU A 199 11.52 -1.86 -7.37
CA LEU A 199 10.78 -2.86 -8.13
C LEU A 199 11.61 -3.47 -9.25
N LYS A 200 12.44 -2.68 -9.95
CA LYS A 200 13.37 -3.23 -10.96
C LYS A 200 14.32 -4.26 -10.37
N ALA A 201 14.88 -3.98 -9.19
CA ALA A 201 15.76 -4.91 -8.50
C ALA A 201 15.04 -6.21 -8.12
N ARG A 202 13.80 -6.12 -7.59
CA ARG A 202 12.99 -7.29 -7.23
C ARG A 202 12.61 -8.13 -8.45
N LEU A 203 12.11 -7.51 -9.51
CA LEU A 203 11.75 -8.21 -10.75
C LEU A 203 12.95 -8.90 -11.41
N ALA A 204 14.13 -8.27 -11.40
CA ALA A 204 15.35 -8.89 -11.92
C ALA A 204 15.82 -10.08 -11.07
N SER A 205 15.55 -10.08 -9.76
CA SER A 205 15.90 -11.19 -8.86
C SER A 205 14.97 -12.40 -8.96
N THR A 206 13.81 -12.26 -9.62
CA THR A 206 12.79 -13.30 -9.75
C THR A 206 12.79 -14.03 -11.10
N THR A 207 13.59 -13.57 -12.07
CA THR A 207 13.81 -14.28 -13.34
C THR A 207 14.76 -15.46 -13.13
N PHE A 208 14.22 -16.67 -13.18
CA PHE A 208 14.94 -17.95 -13.22
C PHE A 208 15.08 -18.48 -14.65
#